data_AF-A0AAD7G1L0-F1
#
_entry.id   AF-A0AAD7G1L0-F1
#
_cell.length_a   1.000
_cell.length_b   1.000
_cell.length_c   1.000
_cell.angle_alpha   90.00
_cell.angle_beta   90.00
_cell.angle_gamma   90.00
#
_symmetry.space_group_name_H-M   'P 1'
#
loop_
_entity.id
_entity.type
_entity.pdbx_description
1 polymer ?
#
loop_
_entity_poly.entity_id
_entity_poly.type
_entity_poly.pdbx_seq_one_letter_code
_entity_poly.pdbx_strand_id
1 'polypeptide(L)'
;MSGIPLDRASLIALILETFNLGIFTVMFGVTLRIIYTKRIGRNPLLLPTLCLLWLLSLVHWIIDIVRAMDAFLDSPDGALLYYADVSNPLQAAKTAVYVTLTLTGDFFVIYRCYIVWNRKWFIVVLPCLLWLATGVVGYATTHAFLRTREGGIFLVALVPWVTSFICMTLSTNVV
;
A
#
# COMPACT_ATOMS: atom_id res chain seq x y z
N MET A 1 -29.76 1.87 -5.82
CA MET A 1 -28.49 1.72 -6.56
C MET A 1 -27.97 0.33 -6.28
N SER A 2 -28.07 -0.58 -7.24
CA SER A 2 -27.61 -1.97 -7.13
C SER A 2 -26.09 -2.00 -7.01
N GLY A 3 -25.58 -2.01 -5.78
CA GLY A 3 -24.16 -2.12 -5.47
C GLY A 3 -23.59 -3.45 -5.96
N ILE A 4 -22.35 -3.43 -6.45
CA ILE A 4 -21.63 -4.64 -6.82
C ILE A 4 -21.42 -5.45 -5.52
N PRO A 5 -21.81 -6.73 -5.48
CA PRO A 5 -21.60 -7.54 -4.28
C PRO A 5 -20.09 -7.73 -4.03
N LEU A 6 -19.72 -7.80 -2.76
CA LEU A 6 -18.34 -7.66 -2.28
C LEU A 6 -17.39 -8.74 -2.82
N ASP A 7 -17.94 -9.93 -3.03
CA ASP A 7 -17.31 -11.09 -3.67
C ASP A 7 -16.85 -10.78 -5.10
N ARG A 8 -17.73 -10.19 -5.93
CA ARG A 8 -17.41 -9.81 -7.31
C ARG A 8 -16.41 -8.65 -7.35
N ALA A 9 -16.56 -7.68 -6.46
CA ALA A 9 -15.62 -6.55 -6.36
C ALA A 9 -14.20 -7.02 -6.00
N SER A 10 -14.08 -7.98 -5.09
CA SER A 10 -12.80 -8.60 -4.72
C SER A 10 -12.13 -9.30 -5.90
N LEU A 11 -12.85 -10.11 -6.67
CA LEU A 11 -12.28 -10.80 -7.84
C LEU A 11 -11.79 -9.82 -8.91
N ILE A 12 -12.59 -8.79 -9.21
CA ILE A 12 -12.21 -7.76 -10.18
C ILE A 12 -10.96 -7.01 -9.69
N ALA A 13 -10.89 -6.68 -8.40
CA ALA A 13 -9.72 -6.05 -7.80
C ALA A 13 -8.47 -6.92 -7.91
N LEU A 14 -8.56 -8.22 -7.61
CA LEU A 14 -7.44 -9.16 -7.70
C LEU A 14 -6.89 -9.29 -9.13
N ILE A 15 -7.77 -9.33 -10.13
CA ILE A 15 -7.37 -9.38 -11.55
C ILE A 15 -6.61 -8.11 -11.92
N LEU A 16 -7.16 -6.94 -11.55
CA LEU A 16 -6.55 -5.65 -11.83
C LEU A 16 -5.19 -5.51 -11.14
N GLU A 17 -5.09 -5.97 -9.90
CA GLU A 17 -3.86 -5.96 -9.10
C GLU A 17 -2.78 -6.84 -9.74
N THR A 18 -3.13 -8.05 -10.18
CA THR A 18 -2.21 -8.95 -10.88
C THR A 18 -1.66 -8.32 -12.16
N PHE A 19 -2.51 -7.64 -12.92
CA PHE A 19 -2.10 -6.93 -14.13
C PHE A 19 -1.13 -5.78 -13.81
N ASN A 20 -1.45 -4.98 -12.79
CA ASN A 20 -0.61 -3.86 -12.37
C ASN A 20 0.75 -4.33 -11.82
N LEU A 21 0.78 -5.43 -11.07
CA LEU A 21 2.00 -6.06 -10.59
C LEU A 21 2.90 -6.54 -11.74
N GLY A 22 2.31 -7.05 -12.82
CA GLY A 22 3.02 -7.42 -14.05
C GLY A 22 3.74 -6.21 -14.66
N ILE A 23 3.04 -5.10 -14.85
CA ILE A 23 3.62 -3.85 -15.36
C ILE A 23 4.74 -3.36 -14.43
N PHE A 24 4.50 -3.37 -13.12
CA PHE A 24 5.47 -2.93 -12.12
C PHE A 24 6.76 -3.76 -12.15
N THR A 25 6.64 -5.08 -12.33
CA THR A 25 7.79 -6.00 -12.44
C THR A 25 8.62 -5.72 -13.69
N VAL A 26 7.99 -5.42 -14.83
CA VAL A 26 8.70 -5.03 -16.06
C VAL A 26 9.44 -3.70 -15.86
N MET A 27 8.79 -2.70 -15.27
CA MET A 27 9.42 -1.41 -14.97
C MET A 27 10.60 -1.56 -14.00
N PHE A 28 10.48 -2.41 -12.99
CA PHE A 28 11.55 -2.73 -12.06
C PHE A 28 12.76 -3.35 -12.80
N GLY A 29 12.53 -4.32 -13.69
CA GLY A 29 13.58 -4.93 -14.52
C GLY A 29 14.29 -3.92 -15.43
N VAL A 30 13.56 -3.03 -16.09
CA VAL A 30 14.13 -1.95 -16.91
C VAL A 30 14.97 -1.00 -16.06
N THR A 31 14.48 -0.64 -14.87
CA THR A 31 15.18 0.28 -13.96
C THR A 31 16.48 -0.35 -13.43
N LEU A 32 16.47 -1.63 -13.06
CA LEU A 32 17.68 -2.37 -12.69
C LEU A 32 18.69 -2.36 -13.84
N ARG A 33 18.26 -2.67 -15.06
CA ARG A 33 19.14 -2.65 -16.23
C ARG A 33 19.79 -1.29 -16.43
N ILE A 34 19.03 -0.20 -16.30
CA ILE A 34 19.55 1.17 -16.42
C ILE A 34 20.60 1.47 -15.34
N ILE A 35 20.34 1.09 -14.09
CA ILE A 35 21.27 1.29 -12.97
C ILE A 35 22.58 0.53 -13.22
N TYR A 36 22.50 -0.73 -13.64
CA TYR A 36 23.67 -1.56 -13.91
C TYR A 36 24.45 -1.10 -15.15
N THR A 37 23.77 -0.70 -16.23
CA THR A 37 24.44 -0.33 -17.49
C THR A 37 25.00 1.09 -17.47
N LYS A 38 24.26 2.09 -16.97
CA LYS A 38 24.67 3.49 -17.11
C LYS A 38 25.54 4.02 -15.97
N ARG A 39 25.80 3.22 -14.90
CA ARG A 39 26.49 3.67 -13.66
C ARG A 39 26.05 5.08 -13.23
N ILE A 40 24.76 5.42 -13.43
CA ILE A 40 24.21 6.72 -13.02
C ILE A 40 24.48 6.82 -11.53
N GLY A 41 25.15 7.92 -11.14
CA GLY A 41 25.83 8.12 -9.86
C GLY A 41 25.27 7.25 -8.74
N ARG A 42 26.15 6.39 -8.18
CA ARG A 42 25.87 5.31 -7.23
C ARG A 42 25.17 5.85 -5.98
N ASN A 43 23.89 6.20 -6.09
CA ASN A 43 23.02 6.58 -4.98
C ASN A 43 22.70 5.27 -4.27
N PRO A 44 23.39 4.95 -3.15
CA PRO A 44 23.31 3.63 -2.54
C PRO A 44 21.90 3.33 -2.02
N LEU A 45 21.06 4.35 -1.87
CA LEU A 45 19.68 4.25 -1.40
C LEU A 45 18.66 3.96 -2.50
N LEU A 46 18.97 4.18 -3.78
CA LEU A 46 18.00 4.02 -4.87
C LEU A 46 17.70 2.55 -5.18
N LEU A 47 18.71 1.69 -5.16
CA LEU A 47 18.53 0.25 -5.38
C LEU A 47 17.76 -0.44 -4.23
N PRO A 48 18.11 -0.26 -2.94
CA PRO A 48 17.37 -0.90 -1.85
C PRO A 48 15.94 -0.41 -1.74
N THR A 49 15.65 0.87 -1.99
CA THR A 49 14.27 1.40 -1.97
C THR A 49 13.41 0.77 -3.07
N LEU A 50 13.93 0.65 -4.30
CA LEU A 50 13.21 -0.02 -5.39
C LEU A 50 12.98 -1.51 -5.11
N CYS A 51 13.98 -2.22 -4.59
CA CYS A 51 13.82 -3.62 -4.19
C CYS A 51 12.78 -3.76 -3.08
N LEU A 52 12.79 -2.87 -2.09
CA LEU A 52 11.83 -2.89 -0.98
C LEU A 52 10.41 -2.66 -1.47
N LEU A 53 10.19 -1.69 -2.36
CA LEU A 53 8.89 -1.43 -2.99
C LEU A 53 8.37 -2.65 -3.76
N TRP A 54 9.23 -3.31 -4.52
CA TRP A 54 8.86 -4.51 -5.26
C TRP A 54 8.54 -5.69 -4.36
N LEU A 55 9.34 -5.93 -3.31
CA LEU A 55 9.06 -6.98 -2.33
C LEU A 55 7.75 -6.72 -1.58
N LEU A 56 7.49 -5.48 -1.13
CA LEU A 56 6.24 -5.17 -0.44
C LEU A 56 5.02 -5.33 -1.34
N SER A 57 5.11 -4.91 -2.62
CA SER A 57 4.04 -5.11 -3.59
C SER A 57 3.75 -6.60 -3.84
N LEU A 58 4.78 -7.44 -3.91
CA LEU A 58 4.60 -8.89 -4.01
C LEU A 58 3.93 -9.48 -2.78
N VAL A 59 4.36 -9.08 -1.58
CA VAL A 59 3.77 -9.56 -0.32
C VAL A 59 2.30 -9.15 -0.23
N HIS A 60 1.96 -7.91 -0.63
CA HIS A 60 0.58 -7.44 -0.67
C HIS A 60 -0.29 -8.34 -1.55
N TRP A 61 0.17 -8.61 -2.77
CA TRP A 61 -0.54 -9.46 -3.73
C TRP A 61 -0.69 -10.92 -3.26
N ILE A 62 0.34 -11.49 -2.62
CA ILE A 62 0.27 -12.84 -2.06
C ILE A 62 -0.81 -12.92 -0.98
N ILE A 63 -0.87 -11.92 -0.08
CA ILE A 63 -1.91 -11.87 0.96
C ILE A 63 -3.30 -11.80 0.33
N ASP A 64 -3.46 -11.05 -0.76
CA ASP A 64 -4.73 -10.95 -1.47
C ASP A 64 -5.15 -12.24 -2.18
N ILE A 65 -4.21 -13.00 -2.72
CA ILE A 65 -4.48 -14.33 -3.25
C ILE A 65 -4.91 -15.30 -2.16
N VAL A 66 -4.17 -15.36 -1.04
CA VAL A 66 -4.51 -16.27 0.08
C VAL A 66 -5.91 -15.95 0.60
N ARG A 67 -6.23 -14.67 0.77
CA ARG A 67 -7.56 -14.23 1.19
C ARG A 67 -8.64 -14.61 0.19
N ALA A 68 -8.38 -14.46 -1.11
CA ALA A 68 -9.31 -14.88 -2.14
C ALA A 68 -9.51 -16.41 -2.11
N MET A 69 -8.45 -17.19 -1.92
CA MET A 69 -8.54 -18.64 -1.80
C MET A 69 -9.39 -19.05 -0.60
N ASP A 70 -9.10 -18.52 0.59
CA ASP A 70 -9.87 -18.82 1.81
C ASP A 70 -11.37 -18.45 1.67
N ALA A 71 -11.65 -17.32 1.02
CA ALA A 71 -13.02 -16.85 0.82
C ALA A 71 -13.82 -17.68 -0.21
N PHE A 72 -13.17 -18.25 -1.22
CA PHE A 72 -13.82 -18.99 -2.31
C PHE A 72 -13.77 -20.52 -2.15
N LEU A 73 -12.78 -21.09 -1.44
CA LEU A 73 -12.59 -22.53 -1.29
C LEU A 73 -13.00 -23.09 0.08
N ASP A 74 -12.70 -22.38 1.18
CA ASP A 74 -12.79 -22.95 2.53
C ASP A 74 -14.00 -22.45 3.35
N SER A 75 -14.85 -21.60 2.79
CA SER A 75 -16.01 -21.03 3.50
C SER A 75 -17.34 -21.69 3.10
N PRO A 76 -17.85 -22.68 3.87
CA PRO A 76 -19.12 -23.35 3.59
C PRO A 76 -20.36 -22.44 3.73
N ASP A 77 -20.25 -21.36 4.51
CA ASP A 77 -21.34 -20.39 4.73
C ASP A 77 -21.38 -19.24 3.69
N GLY A 78 -20.45 -19.25 2.72
CA GLY A 78 -20.38 -18.29 1.62
C GLY A 78 -19.41 -17.12 1.85
N ALA A 79 -18.77 -16.67 0.77
CA ALA A 79 -17.74 -15.62 0.77
C ALA A 79 -18.16 -14.33 1.49
N LEU A 80 -19.46 -14.00 1.49
CA LEU A 80 -20.00 -12.78 2.09
C LEU A 80 -19.79 -12.72 3.61
N LEU A 81 -19.90 -13.84 4.32
CA LEU A 81 -19.71 -13.91 5.77
C LEU A 81 -18.21 -13.86 6.15
N TYR A 82 -17.34 -14.49 5.35
CA TYR A 82 -15.89 -14.42 5.53
C TYR A 82 -15.35 -12.99 5.31
N TYR A 83 -15.85 -12.27 4.31
CA TYR A 83 -15.50 -10.85 4.11
C TYR A 83 -16.15 -9.91 5.14
N ALA A 84 -17.22 -10.35 5.82
CA ALA A 84 -17.87 -9.60 6.89
C ALA A 84 -17.13 -9.72 8.24
N ASP A 85 -16.40 -10.82 8.47
CA ASP A 85 -15.58 -10.99 9.67
C ASP A 85 -14.21 -10.30 9.53
N VAL A 86 -14.18 -9.05 9.98
CA VAL A 86 -13.03 -8.15 9.93
C VAL A 86 -11.95 -8.50 10.97
N SER A 87 -12.25 -9.42 11.89
CA SER A 87 -11.38 -9.79 13.01
C SER A 87 -10.26 -10.78 12.62
N ASN A 88 -10.18 -11.17 11.34
CA ASN A 88 -9.16 -12.08 10.87
C ASN A 88 -7.77 -11.39 10.85
N PRO A 89 -6.73 -11.96 11.49
CA PRO A 89 -5.37 -11.41 11.47
C PRO A 89 -4.83 -11.15 10.05
N LEU A 90 -5.34 -11.86 9.03
CA LEU A 90 -5.01 -11.61 7.63
C LEU A 90 -5.37 -10.20 7.16
N GLN A 91 -6.50 -9.65 7.65
CA GLN A 91 -6.94 -8.32 7.26
C GLN A 91 -6.06 -7.24 7.88
N ALA A 92 -5.68 -7.40 9.15
CA ALA A 92 -4.71 -6.52 9.80
C ALA A 92 -3.34 -6.57 9.10
N ALA A 93 -2.89 -7.77 8.68
CA ALA A 93 -1.66 -7.94 7.92
C ALA A 93 -1.73 -7.23 6.56
N LYS A 94 -2.84 -7.37 5.82
CA LYS A 94 -3.04 -6.66 4.54
C LYS A 94 -2.95 -5.14 4.72
N THR A 95 -3.66 -4.59 5.70
CA THR A 95 -3.65 -3.14 5.96
C THR A 95 -2.27 -2.66 6.40
N ALA A 96 -1.57 -3.41 7.25
CA ALA A 96 -0.20 -3.09 7.66
C ALA A 96 0.77 -3.07 6.47
N VAL A 97 0.68 -4.07 5.58
CA VAL A 97 1.51 -4.14 4.37
C VAL A 97 1.18 -3.02 3.38
N TYR A 98 -0.10 -2.67 3.25
CA TYR A 98 -0.50 -1.53 2.42
C TYR A 98 0.06 -0.21 2.95
N VAL A 99 -0.04 0.04 4.26
CA VAL A 99 0.50 1.24 4.91
C VAL A 99 2.02 1.30 4.73
N THR A 100 2.74 0.20 4.96
CA THR A 100 4.19 0.19 4.77
C THR A 100 4.60 0.39 3.31
N LEU A 101 3.81 -0.11 2.36
CA LEU A 101 4.06 0.07 0.93
C LEU A 101 3.97 1.55 0.56
N THR A 102 2.89 2.24 0.97
CA THR A 102 2.72 3.67 0.70
C THR A 102 3.77 4.51 1.43
N LEU A 103 4.09 4.21 2.69
CA LEU A 103 5.14 4.92 3.41
C LEU A 103 6.49 4.79 2.70
N THR A 104 6.81 3.61 2.18
CA THR A 104 8.03 3.42 1.38
C THR A 104 7.99 4.24 0.09
N GLY A 105 6.82 4.30 -0.57
CA GLY A 105 6.61 5.09 -1.78
C GLY A 105 6.83 6.58 -1.53
N ASP A 106 6.20 7.12 -0.49
CA ASP A 106 6.33 8.53 -0.09
C ASP A 106 7.77 8.87 0.29
N PHE A 107 8.44 8.00 1.05
CA PHE A 107 9.86 8.17 1.39
C PHE A 107 10.75 8.25 0.15
N PHE A 108 10.48 7.44 -0.88
CA PHE A 108 11.23 7.47 -2.13
C PHE A 108 11.07 8.80 -2.88
N VAL A 109 9.85 9.36 -2.91
CA VAL A 109 9.58 10.68 -3.52
C VAL A 109 10.29 11.79 -2.75
N ILE A 110 10.20 11.78 -1.43
CA ILE A 110 10.89 12.74 -0.55
C ILE A 110 12.41 12.67 -0.76
N TYR A 111 12.97 11.46 -0.83
CA TYR A 111 14.41 11.25 -1.09
C TYR A 111 14.85 11.83 -2.45
N ARG A 112 14.03 11.66 -3.50
CA ARG A 112 14.29 12.26 -4.81
C ARG A 112 14.27 13.78 -4.75
N CYS A 113 13.26 14.37 -4.10
CA CYS A 113 13.16 15.82 -3.93
C CYS A 113 14.39 16.38 -3.17
N TYR A 114 14.83 15.69 -2.11
CA TYR A 114 16.03 16.06 -1.36
C TYR A 114 17.31 16.11 -2.23
N ILE A 115 17.47 15.15 -3.15
CA ILE A 115 18.60 15.16 -4.10
C ILE A 115 18.49 16.32 -5.08
N VAL A 116 17.31 16.55 -5.66
CA VAL A 116 17.08 17.61 -6.66
C VAL A 116 17.31 18.99 -6.07
N TRP A 117 16.90 19.23 -4.82
CA TRP A 117 17.08 20.50 -4.12
C TRP A 117 18.47 20.66 -3.46
N ASN A 118 19.47 19.91 -3.92
CA ASN A 118 20.86 19.97 -3.45
C ASN A 118 20.99 19.86 -1.91
N ARG A 119 20.25 18.93 -1.30
CA ARG A 119 20.28 18.63 0.14
C ARG A 119 19.80 19.75 1.07
N LYS A 120 19.00 20.71 0.58
CA LYS A 120 18.40 21.74 1.45
C LYS A 120 17.26 21.17 2.29
N TRP A 121 17.56 20.85 3.55
CA TRP A 121 16.62 20.26 4.52
C TRP A 121 15.35 21.09 4.74
N PHE A 122 15.41 22.42 4.62
CA PHE A 122 14.28 23.31 4.91
C PHE A 122 13.01 23.00 4.10
N ILE A 123 13.16 22.52 2.86
CA ILE A 123 12.03 22.20 1.96
C ILE A 123 11.51 20.78 2.21
N VAL A 124 12.34 19.92 2.79
CA VAL A 124 12.05 18.49 3.04
C VAL A 124 11.40 18.26 4.40
N VAL A 125 11.51 19.19 5.34
CA VAL A 125 10.91 19.08 6.69
C VAL A 125 9.39 18.94 6.63
N LEU A 126 8.72 19.73 5.79
CA LEU A 126 7.25 19.68 5.67
C LEU A 126 6.76 18.34 5.09
N PRO A 127 7.30 17.83 3.97
CA PRO A 127 6.99 16.47 3.49
C PRO A 127 7.30 15.37 4.50
N CYS A 128 8.41 15.47 5.25
CA CYS A 128 8.76 14.50 6.29
C CYS A 128 7.79 14.51 7.47
N LEU A 129 7.30 15.67 7.90
CA LEU A 129 6.29 15.76 8.97
C LEU A 129 4.96 15.15 8.53
N LEU A 130 4.54 15.41 7.29
CA LEU A 130 3.36 14.76 6.71
C LEU A 130 3.54 13.24 6.62
N TRP A 131 4.72 12.77 6.23
CA TRP A 131 5.05 11.34 6.18
C TRP A 131 5.02 10.65 7.56
N LEU A 132 5.51 11.32 8.60
CA LEU A 132 5.40 10.79 9.97
C LEU A 132 3.93 10.75 10.43
N ALA A 133 3.16 11.79 10.09
CA ALA A 133 1.73 11.83 10.41
C ALA A 133 0.95 10.71 9.71
N THR A 134 1.21 10.45 8.42
CA THR A 134 0.57 9.33 7.69
C THR A 134 0.93 7.98 8.29
N GLY A 135 2.17 7.81 8.76
CA GLY A 135 2.59 6.59 9.44
C GLY A 135 1.83 6.36 10.74
N VAL A 136 1.78 7.36 11.61
CA VAL A 136 1.05 7.28 12.90
C VAL A 136 -0.42 6.97 12.66
N VAL A 137 -1.05 7.66 11.71
CA VAL A 137 -2.44 7.46 11.31
C VAL A 137 -2.68 6.03 10.78
N GLY A 138 -1.83 5.56 9.88
CA GLY A 138 -1.96 4.23 9.27
C GLY A 138 -1.83 3.10 10.30
N TYR A 139 -0.83 3.16 11.18
CA TYR A 139 -0.64 2.16 12.23
C TYR A 139 -1.72 2.24 13.32
N ALA A 140 -2.21 3.43 13.67
CA ALA A 140 -3.34 3.59 14.58
C ALA A 140 -4.61 2.96 14.00
N THR A 141 -4.82 3.07 12.69
CA THR A 141 -5.93 2.43 11.98
C THR A 141 -5.84 0.90 12.05
N THR A 142 -4.66 0.33 11.81
CA THR A 142 -4.40 -1.13 11.94
C THR A 142 -4.65 -1.62 13.38
N HIS A 143 -4.25 -0.84 14.39
CA HIS A 143 -4.49 -1.18 15.79
C HIS A 143 -5.97 -1.06 16.18
N ALA A 144 -6.72 -0.13 15.56
CA ALA A 144 -8.17 -0.03 15.73
C ALA A 144 -8.90 -1.23 15.11
N PHE A 145 -8.47 -1.70 13.93
CA PHE A 145 -9.01 -2.91 13.29
C PHE A 145 -8.99 -4.13 14.20
N LEU A 146 -7.94 -4.31 15.00
CA LEU A 146 -7.81 -5.44 15.93
C LEU A 146 -8.79 -5.40 17.12
N ARG A 147 -9.45 -4.25 17.38
CA ARG A 147 -10.35 -4.08 18.53
C ARG A 147 -11.84 -4.00 18.16
N THR A 148 -12.18 -3.73 16.90
CA THR A 148 -13.57 -3.71 16.43
C THR A 148 -14.00 -5.08 15.92
N ARG A 149 -14.87 -5.76 16.68
CA ARG A 149 -15.47 -7.06 16.32
C ARG A 149 -16.69 -6.97 15.40
N GLU A 150 -17.27 -5.78 15.23
CA GLU A 150 -18.53 -5.62 14.50
C GLU A 150 -18.50 -4.43 13.54
N GLY A 151 -18.85 -4.68 12.28
CA GLY A 151 -18.97 -3.68 11.22
C GLY A 151 -17.85 -3.82 10.18
N GLY A 152 -18.22 -4.28 8.99
CA GLY A 152 -17.31 -4.59 7.89
C GLY A 152 -16.31 -3.49 7.49
N ILE A 153 -15.46 -3.83 6.52
CA ILE A 153 -14.40 -3.01 5.89
C ILE A 153 -14.86 -1.60 5.44
N PHE A 154 -16.18 -1.37 5.35
CA PHE A 154 -16.86 -0.11 5.02
C PHE A 154 -17.45 0.61 6.25
N LEU A 155 -16.89 0.42 7.45
CA LEU A 155 -17.26 1.28 8.56
C LEU A 155 -17.03 2.74 8.14
N VAL A 156 -18.08 3.56 8.25
CA VAL A 156 -18.06 5.02 8.00
C VAL A 156 -16.92 5.70 8.75
N ALA A 157 -16.42 5.07 9.82
CA ALA A 157 -15.24 5.48 10.56
C ALA A 157 -13.92 5.39 9.77
N LEU A 158 -13.81 4.51 8.77
CA LEU A 158 -12.57 4.22 8.02
C LEU A 158 -12.37 5.14 6.80
N VAL A 159 -13.46 5.59 6.19
CA VAL A 159 -13.45 6.48 5.03
C VAL A 159 -12.63 7.76 5.30
N PRO A 160 -12.81 8.47 6.43
CA PRO A 160 -12.02 9.66 6.75
C PRO A 160 -10.52 9.38 6.85
N TRP A 161 -10.11 8.22 7.38
CA TRP A 161 -8.70 7.86 7.51
C TRP A 161 -8.07 7.55 6.15
N VAL A 162 -8.76 6.79 5.30
CA VAL A 162 -8.29 6.50 3.93
C VAL A 162 -8.25 7.77 3.09
N THR A 163 -9.26 8.63 3.17
CA THR A 163 -9.26 9.92 2.46
C THR A 163 -8.14 10.82 2.96
N SER A 164 -7.91 10.91 4.28
CA SER A 164 -6.80 11.69 4.85
C SER A 164 -5.44 11.17 4.38
N PHE A 165 -5.28 9.85 4.34
CA PHE A 165 -4.08 9.20 3.82
C PHE A 165 -3.83 9.54 2.35
N ILE A 166 -4.85 9.42 1.49
CA ILE A 166 -4.76 9.77 0.06
C ILE A 166 -4.45 11.26 -0.12
N CYS A 167 -5.12 12.15 0.63
CA CYS A 167 -4.88 13.59 0.56
C CYS A 167 -3.46 13.96 1.03
N MET A 168 -2.96 13.32 2.08
CA MET A 168 -1.60 13.54 2.57
C MET A 168 -0.57 13.07 1.56
N THR A 169 -0.67 11.83 1.05
CA THR A 169 0.20 11.31 -0.01
C THR A 169 0.17 12.19 -1.26
N LEU A 170 -1.01 12.66 -1.69
CA LEU A 170 -1.13 13.60 -2.81
C LEU A 170 -0.39 14.90 -2.52
N SER A 171 -0.51 15.44 -1.30
CA SER A 171 0.19 16.65 -0.89
C SER A 171 1.71 16.46 -0.87
N THR A 172 2.22 15.31 -0.43
CA THR A 172 3.66 14.97 -0.46
C THR A 172 4.21 14.86 -1.88
N ASN A 173 3.37 14.61 -2.88
CA ASN A 173 3.78 14.54 -4.29
C ASN A 173 3.71 15.90 -5.02
N VAL A 174 2.94 16.87 -4.50
CA VAL A 174 2.76 18.20 -5.14
C VAL A 174 3.83 19.20 -4.70
N VAL A 175 4.38 19.05 -3.49
CA VAL A 175 5.47 19.89 -2.95
C VAL A 175 6.82 19.46 -3.50
#